data_AF-A0A545VHK2-F1
#
_entry.id   AF-A0A545VHK2-F1
#
_cell.length_a   1.000
_cell.length_b   1.000
_cell.length_c   1.000
_cell.angle_alpha   90.00
_cell.angle_beta   90.00
_cell.angle_gamma   90.00
#
_symmetry.space_group_name_H-M   'P 1'
#
loop_
_entity.id
_entity.type
_entity.pdbx_description
1 polymer ?
#
loop_
_entity_poly.entity_id
_entity_poly.type
_entity_poly.pdbx_seq_one_letter_code
_entity_poly.pdbx_strand_id
1 'polypeptide(L)'
;MASLSAQSLRVTVVGAGPAGLCAAAALRQDGHAVTVLERQRGLQSRGNALVIQPAAVKALAHLRGAHEALAKVSVRSDRLCYWSYKGDEPFAVTQLLDQRFETDRPSVQRVMYELATQNGVDVSFGRNIDRVEDSGDKATVWTSDGQKFESDLVVAADGIKSRIRQCLFPNLNTDPIPTRESIFLATLPLADVRDDPALAGWLAPGTTHGTLGPGRFVLSRRLPGEQLGVQFIDVDHDEPGPVDGAWNTPADVAALRALFADFNAGRAAHVVGPATRAWEAVRKPRAELFMQRSLNNARLRSLPDGPAQEARDAHLVRGAATRPQEVAGVKMDMMADQNSPEFMKWVREYDVVAEIERIIKDGI
;
A
#
# COMPACT_ATOMS: atom_id res chain seq x y z
N MET A 1 35.97 -31.22 -30.18
CA MET A 1 35.47 -29.84 -30.03
C MET A 1 36.38 -29.14 -29.05
N ALA A 2 37.17 -28.16 -29.51
CA ALA A 2 37.99 -27.35 -28.62
C ALA A 2 37.08 -26.69 -27.58
N SER A 3 37.37 -26.91 -26.30
CA SER A 3 36.78 -26.13 -25.21
C SER A 3 37.07 -24.66 -25.52
N LEU A 4 36.02 -23.89 -25.83
CA LEU A 4 36.09 -22.44 -25.75
C LEU A 4 36.49 -22.15 -24.30
N SER A 5 37.75 -21.80 -24.06
CA SER A 5 38.12 -21.13 -22.83
C SER A 5 37.27 -19.86 -22.80
N ALA A 6 36.17 -19.86 -22.04
CA ALA A 6 35.27 -18.72 -22.01
C ALA A 6 36.06 -17.51 -21.53
N GLN A 7 36.39 -16.60 -22.44
CA GLN A 7 37.06 -15.35 -22.09
C GLN A 7 36.15 -14.58 -21.15
N SER A 8 36.73 -14.08 -20.05
CA SER A 8 36.03 -13.19 -19.14
C SER A 8 35.60 -11.92 -19.88
N LEU A 9 34.29 -11.69 -19.99
CA LEU A 9 33.71 -10.47 -20.54
C LEU A 9 33.67 -9.36 -19.48
N ARG A 10 33.75 -8.11 -19.94
CA ARG A 10 33.34 -6.91 -19.19
C ARG A 10 31.87 -6.64 -19.50
N VAL A 11 31.02 -6.66 -18.47
CA VAL A 11 29.57 -6.51 -18.62
C VAL A 11 29.08 -5.31 -17.83
N THR A 12 28.34 -4.43 -18.49
CA THR A 12 27.59 -3.35 -17.84
C THR A 12 26.14 -3.76 -17.70
N VAL A 13 25.63 -3.86 -16.47
CA VAL A 13 24.21 -4.08 -16.21
C VAL A 13 23.58 -2.74 -15.83
N VAL A 14 22.54 -2.32 -16.52
CA VAL A 14 21.86 -1.06 -16.21
C VAL A 14 20.56 -1.34 -15.47
N GLY A 15 20.48 -0.89 -14.22
CA GLY A 15 19.36 -1.09 -13.30
C GLY A 15 19.71 -2.08 -12.17
N ALA A 16 19.67 -1.60 -10.93
CA ALA A 16 19.85 -2.41 -9.71
C ALA A 16 18.50 -2.88 -9.13
N GLY A 17 17.52 -3.16 -9.99
CA GLY A 17 16.31 -3.88 -9.60
C GLY A 17 16.58 -5.37 -9.35
N PRO A 18 15.59 -6.14 -8.86
CA PRO A 18 15.75 -7.58 -8.61
C PRO A 18 16.32 -8.37 -9.80
N ALA A 19 15.82 -8.09 -11.02
CA ALA A 19 16.28 -8.77 -12.23
C ALA A 19 17.73 -8.39 -12.61
N GLY A 20 18.08 -7.11 -12.57
CA GLY A 20 19.43 -6.65 -12.92
C GLY A 20 20.48 -7.13 -11.92
N LEU A 21 20.20 -7.09 -10.62
CA LEU A 21 21.10 -7.62 -9.60
C LEU A 21 21.23 -9.15 -9.68
N CYS A 22 20.14 -9.87 -9.99
CA CYS A 22 20.20 -11.31 -10.23
C CYS A 22 21.10 -11.64 -11.44
N ALA A 23 20.94 -10.90 -12.55
CA ALA A 23 21.80 -11.07 -13.72
C ALA A 23 23.26 -10.75 -13.40
N ALA A 24 23.52 -9.66 -12.67
CA ALA A 24 24.87 -9.27 -12.28
C ALA A 24 25.54 -10.34 -11.39
N ALA A 25 24.82 -10.87 -10.40
CA ALA A 25 25.31 -11.94 -9.53
C ALA A 25 25.62 -13.23 -10.32
N ALA A 26 24.73 -13.62 -11.25
CA ALA A 26 24.94 -14.80 -12.08
C ALA A 26 26.14 -14.65 -13.03
N LEU A 27 26.22 -13.53 -13.76
CA LEU A 27 27.35 -13.25 -14.66
C LEU A 27 28.68 -13.19 -13.90
N ARG A 28 28.67 -12.65 -12.67
CA ARG A 28 29.86 -12.61 -11.83
C ARG A 28 30.25 -14.00 -11.35
N GLN A 29 29.28 -14.83 -10.97
CA GLN A 29 29.51 -16.23 -10.59
C GLN A 29 30.15 -17.03 -11.74
N ASP A 30 29.78 -16.74 -12.98
CA ASP A 30 30.35 -17.36 -14.18
C ASP A 30 31.74 -16.79 -14.56
N GLY A 31 32.29 -15.87 -13.76
CA GLY A 31 33.65 -15.39 -13.87
C GLY A 31 33.83 -14.10 -14.66
N HIS A 32 32.75 -13.43 -15.06
CA HIS A 32 32.82 -12.14 -15.77
C HIS A 32 33.13 -10.97 -14.84
N ALA A 33 33.63 -9.86 -15.42
CA ALA A 33 33.78 -8.59 -14.74
C ALA A 33 32.50 -7.78 -14.92
N VAL A 34 31.80 -7.45 -13.83
CA VAL A 34 30.45 -6.87 -13.90
C VAL A 34 30.38 -5.56 -13.13
N THR A 35 29.84 -4.53 -13.79
CA THR A 35 29.48 -3.24 -13.18
C THR A 35 27.98 -3.01 -13.34
N VAL A 36 27.31 -2.61 -12.27
CA VAL A 36 25.89 -2.24 -12.26
C VAL A 36 25.77 -0.71 -12.17
N LEU A 37 24.99 -0.11 -13.06
CA LEU A 37 24.65 1.32 -13.03
C LEU A 37 23.20 1.50 -12.58
N GLU A 38 22.96 2.25 -11.51
CA GLU A 38 21.62 2.50 -10.97
C GLU A 38 21.37 4.01 -10.82
N ARG A 39 20.21 4.47 -11.30
CA ARG A 39 19.81 5.88 -11.23
C ARG A 39 19.51 6.37 -9.82
N GLN A 40 18.93 5.51 -8.98
CA GLN A 40 18.66 5.82 -7.58
C GLN A 40 19.97 5.96 -6.81
N ARG A 41 19.97 6.76 -5.74
CA ARG A 41 21.16 7.02 -4.91
C ARG A 41 21.45 5.93 -3.88
N GLY A 42 20.66 4.86 -3.87
CA GLY A 42 20.80 3.73 -2.96
C GLY A 42 19.71 2.68 -3.19
N LEU A 43 19.75 1.61 -2.39
CA LEU A 43 18.73 0.57 -2.39
C LEU A 43 17.37 1.14 -1.99
N GLN A 44 16.30 0.57 -2.53
CA GLN A 44 14.95 1.05 -2.24
C GLN A 44 14.48 0.48 -0.91
N SER A 45 14.03 1.36 0.00
CA SER A 45 13.46 0.96 1.30
C SER A 45 11.96 0.68 1.23
N ARG A 46 11.30 1.10 0.14
CA ARG A 46 9.86 0.95 -0.06
C ARG A 46 9.56 0.01 -1.21
N GLY A 47 8.57 -0.84 -0.98
CA GLY A 47 7.98 -1.72 -1.97
C GLY A 47 7.10 -2.73 -1.24
N ASN A 48 6.16 -3.30 -1.98
CA ASN A 48 5.15 -4.17 -1.40
C ASN A 48 5.50 -5.64 -1.62
N ALA A 49 4.56 -6.48 -1.18
CA ALA A 49 4.58 -7.91 -1.29
C ALA A 49 4.95 -8.40 -2.70
N LEU A 50 5.90 -9.33 -2.78
CA LEU A 50 6.35 -10.00 -3.99
C LEU A 50 6.32 -11.52 -3.77
N VAL A 51 6.05 -12.30 -4.82
CA VAL A 51 6.14 -13.76 -4.78
C VAL A 51 7.10 -14.21 -5.87
N ILE A 52 8.14 -14.95 -5.50
CA ILE A 52 8.96 -15.69 -6.44
C ILE A 52 8.29 -17.05 -6.68
N GLN A 53 7.75 -17.20 -7.89
CA GLN A 53 7.00 -18.39 -8.31
C GLN A 53 7.93 -19.60 -8.50
N PRO A 54 7.41 -20.84 -8.47
CA PRO A 54 8.22 -22.05 -8.51
C PRO A 54 9.21 -22.14 -9.69
N ALA A 55 8.82 -21.63 -10.87
CA ALA A 55 9.71 -21.61 -12.03
C ALA A 55 10.96 -20.73 -11.80
N ALA A 56 10.78 -19.56 -11.19
CA ALA A 56 11.88 -18.67 -10.83
C ALA A 56 12.70 -19.23 -9.65
N VAL A 57 12.05 -19.88 -8.67
CA VAL A 57 12.75 -20.60 -7.60
C VAL A 57 13.68 -21.67 -8.17
N LYS A 58 13.21 -22.47 -9.15
CA LYS A 58 14.05 -23.46 -9.84
C LYS A 58 15.24 -22.80 -10.54
N ALA A 59 15.03 -21.71 -11.27
CA ALA A 59 16.12 -20.98 -11.92
C ALA A 59 17.16 -20.45 -10.92
N LEU A 60 16.71 -19.95 -9.76
CA LEU A 60 17.57 -19.45 -8.69
C LEU A 60 18.43 -20.54 -8.02
N ALA A 61 18.14 -21.83 -8.24
CA ALA A 61 18.99 -22.90 -7.73
C ALA A 61 20.40 -22.88 -8.35
N HIS A 62 20.56 -22.25 -9.52
CA HIS A 62 21.85 -22.07 -10.18
C HIS A 62 22.67 -20.90 -9.61
N LEU A 63 22.06 -20.00 -8.84
CA LEU A 63 22.74 -18.90 -8.18
C LEU A 63 23.10 -19.30 -6.74
N ARG A 64 24.40 -19.46 -6.48
CA ARG A 64 24.91 -19.94 -5.19
C ARG A 64 24.45 -19.03 -4.05
N GLY A 65 23.86 -19.63 -3.01
CA GLY A 65 23.38 -18.94 -1.82
C GLY A 65 22.01 -18.25 -1.98
N ALA A 66 21.45 -18.15 -3.19
CA ALA A 66 20.20 -17.43 -3.42
C ALA A 66 19.02 -18.05 -2.67
N HIS A 67 18.88 -19.38 -2.71
CA HIS A 67 17.81 -20.09 -2.00
C HIS A 67 17.85 -19.86 -0.49
N GLU A 68 19.02 -20.02 0.12
CA GLU A 68 19.19 -19.83 1.58
C GLU A 68 18.91 -18.38 1.98
N ALA A 69 19.46 -17.42 1.24
CA ALA A 69 19.29 -16.00 1.53
C ALA A 69 17.81 -15.57 1.37
N LEU A 70 17.14 -16.01 0.30
CA LEU A 70 15.73 -15.71 0.07
C LEU A 70 14.82 -16.40 1.10
N ALA A 71 15.12 -17.63 1.51
CA ALA A 71 14.37 -18.33 2.54
C ALA A 71 14.36 -17.56 3.87
N LYS A 72 15.50 -16.96 4.26
CA LYS A 72 15.64 -16.17 5.50
C LYS A 72 14.79 -14.91 5.51
N VAL A 73 14.48 -14.36 4.34
CA VAL A 73 13.67 -13.13 4.19
C VAL A 73 12.28 -13.43 3.63
N SER A 74 11.81 -14.67 3.69
CA SER A 74 10.49 -15.06 3.16
C SER A 74 9.63 -15.71 4.23
N VAL A 75 8.32 -15.54 4.09
CA VAL A 75 7.32 -16.31 4.82
C VAL A 75 6.95 -17.53 3.99
N ARG A 76 6.81 -18.67 4.66
CA ARG A 76 6.30 -19.88 4.04
C ARG A 76 4.77 -19.86 4.06
N SER A 77 4.17 -20.11 2.90
CA SER A 77 2.74 -20.36 2.76
C SER A 77 2.54 -21.74 2.18
N ASP A 78 1.72 -22.55 2.85
CA ASP A 78 1.42 -23.93 2.44
C ASP A 78 0.02 -24.04 1.81
N ARG A 79 -0.79 -22.99 1.93
CA ARG A 79 -2.19 -22.97 1.49
C ARG A 79 -2.60 -21.65 0.88
N LEU A 80 -3.44 -21.72 -0.15
CA LEU A 80 -4.18 -20.60 -0.71
C LEU A 80 -5.68 -20.83 -0.53
N CYS A 81 -6.32 -19.99 0.26
CA CYS A 81 -7.75 -20.03 0.53
C CYS A 81 -8.48 -18.97 -0.30
N TYR A 82 -9.47 -19.40 -1.08
CA TYR A 82 -10.33 -18.52 -1.85
C TYR A 82 -11.68 -18.32 -1.18
N TRP A 83 -12.08 -17.06 -1.07
CA TRP A 83 -13.27 -16.60 -0.39
C TRP A 83 -14.16 -15.88 -1.40
N SER A 84 -15.47 -16.02 -1.26
CA SER A 84 -16.41 -15.16 -1.96
C SER A 84 -16.44 -13.82 -1.23
N TYR A 85 -16.51 -12.71 -1.96
CA TYR A 85 -16.74 -11.37 -1.38
C TYR A 85 -18.05 -11.26 -0.57
N LYS A 86 -18.90 -12.28 -0.53
CA LYS A 86 -20.12 -12.33 0.29
C LYS A 86 -20.10 -13.44 1.33
N GLY A 87 -19.08 -14.29 1.31
CA GLY A 87 -19.04 -15.52 2.09
C GLY A 87 -18.09 -15.41 3.27
N ASP A 88 -18.45 -16.08 4.36
CA ASP A 88 -17.68 -16.07 5.60
C ASP A 88 -16.82 -17.33 5.78
N GLU A 89 -16.80 -18.20 4.76
CA GLU A 89 -16.01 -19.43 4.66
C GLU A 89 -15.32 -19.54 3.29
N PRO A 90 -14.15 -20.19 3.21
CA PRO A 90 -13.48 -20.36 1.93
C PRO A 90 -14.25 -21.37 1.06
N PHE A 91 -14.58 -21.00 -0.17
CA PHE A 91 -15.22 -21.91 -1.12
C PHE A 91 -14.22 -22.85 -1.80
N ALA A 92 -12.92 -22.52 -1.75
CA ALA A 92 -11.85 -23.38 -2.25
C ALA A 92 -10.58 -23.20 -1.42
N VAL A 93 -9.84 -24.30 -1.22
CA VAL A 93 -8.53 -24.31 -0.57
C VAL A 93 -7.58 -25.11 -1.44
N THR A 94 -6.48 -24.49 -1.84
CA THR A 94 -5.42 -25.13 -2.64
C THR A 94 -4.19 -25.33 -1.79
N GLN A 95 -3.61 -26.53 -1.84
CA GLN A 95 -2.29 -26.78 -1.25
C GLN A 95 -1.20 -26.25 -2.18
N LEU A 96 -0.26 -25.50 -1.62
CA LEU A 96 0.91 -24.99 -2.33
C LEU A 96 2.05 -25.97 -2.12
N LEU A 97 2.18 -26.94 -3.03
CA LEU A 97 3.14 -28.04 -2.92
C LEU A 97 4.55 -27.63 -3.36
N ASP A 98 4.65 -26.77 -4.38
CA ASP A 98 5.92 -26.29 -4.88
C ASP A 98 6.46 -25.13 -4.03
N GLN A 99 7.77 -25.12 -3.82
CA GLN A 99 8.46 -24.06 -3.09
C GLN A 99 8.28 -22.70 -3.77
N ARG A 100 7.99 -21.69 -2.95
CA ARG A 100 7.85 -20.27 -3.31
C ARG A 100 8.60 -19.44 -2.29
N PHE A 101 9.00 -18.24 -2.68
CA PHE A 101 9.45 -17.22 -1.73
C PHE A 101 8.42 -16.11 -1.67
N GLU A 102 7.64 -16.05 -0.60
CA GLU A 102 6.71 -14.97 -0.33
C GLU A 102 7.39 -13.92 0.56
N THR A 103 7.69 -12.77 -0.02
CA THR A 103 8.48 -11.71 0.63
C THR A 103 8.01 -10.35 0.13
N ASP A 104 8.86 -9.33 0.21
CA ASP A 104 8.68 -8.01 -0.35
C ASP A 104 9.81 -7.67 -1.35
N ARG A 105 9.53 -6.71 -2.23
CA ARG A 105 10.47 -6.30 -3.29
C ARG A 105 11.81 -5.74 -2.74
N PRO A 106 11.83 -4.85 -1.72
CA PRO A 106 13.07 -4.41 -1.07
C PRO A 106 13.94 -5.55 -0.54
N SER A 107 13.35 -6.57 0.08
CA SER A 107 14.06 -7.73 0.61
C SER A 107 14.75 -8.53 -0.50
N VAL A 108 14.07 -8.77 -1.63
CA VAL A 108 14.71 -9.43 -2.79
C VAL A 108 15.84 -8.57 -3.37
N GLN A 109 15.63 -7.25 -3.49
CA GLN A 109 16.66 -6.35 -3.99
C GLN A 109 17.91 -6.41 -3.11
N ARG A 110 17.74 -6.36 -1.78
CA ARG A 110 18.84 -6.43 -0.81
C ARG A 110 19.59 -7.77 -0.90
N VAL A 111 18.88 -8.89 -0.92
CA VAL A 111 19.50 -10.22 -1.06
C VAL A 111 20.32 -10.31 -2.34
N MET A 112 19.78 -9.87 -3.48
CA MET A 112 20.50 -9.92 -4.75
C MET A 112 21.70 -8.96 -4.78
N TYR A 113 21.57 -7.79 -4.15
CA TYR A 113 22.67 -6.83 -4.00
C TYR A 113 23.82 -7.41 -3.15
N GLU A 114 23.51 -8.02 -2.02
CA GLU A 114 24.50 -8.67 -1.15
C GLU A 114 25.20 -9.82 -1.87
N LEU A 115 24.44 -10.71 -2.54
CA LEU A 115 25.01 -11.79 -3.33
C LEU A 115 25.92 -11.28 -4.45
N ALA A 116 25.52 -10.22 -5.17
CA ALA A 116 26.32 -9.63 -6.23
C ALA A 116 27.64 -9.04 -5.67
N THR A 117 27.53 -8.16 -4.66
CA THR A 117 28.67 -7.39 -4.13
C THR A 117 29.67 -8.25 -3.36
N GLN A 118 29.21 -9.25 -2.61
CA GLN A 118 30.09 -10.22 -1.93
C GLN A 118 30.95 -11.02 -2.92
N ASN A 119 30.48 -11.19 -4.15
CA ASN A 119 31.22 -11.86 -5.23
C ASN A 119 32.03 -10.87 -6.09
N GLY A 120 32.06 -9.58 -5.75
CA GLY A 120 32.88 -8.56 -6.41
C GLY A 120 32.23 -7.87 -7.60
N VAL A 121 30.89 -7.84 -7.69
CA VAL A 121 30.18 -6.91 -8.59
C VAL A 121 30.34 -5.48 -8.06
N ASP A 122 30.73 -4.54 -8.92
CA ASP A 122 30.72 -3.11 -8.59
C ASP A 122 29.33 -2.53 -8.86
N VAL A 123 28.76 -1.78 -7.91
CA VAL A 123 27.44 -1.16 -8.04
C VAL A 123 27.55 0.34 -7.85
N SER A 124 27.38 1.08 -8.95
CA SER A 124 27.43 2.53 -8.99
C SER A 124 26.02 3.14 -8.98
N PHE A 125 25.65 3.72 -7.85
CA PHE A 125 24.40 4.46 -7.65
C PHE A 125 24.48 5.90 -8.20
N GLY A 126 23.32 6.54 -8.39
CA GLY A 126 23.21 7.91 -8.90
C GLY A 126 23.55 8.06 -10.40
N ARG A 127 23.59 6.96 -11.15
CA ARG A 127 23.95 6.92 -12.57
C ARG A 127 22.71 6.87 -13.45
N ASN A 128 22.28 8.04 -13.93
CA ASN A 128 21.22 8.12 -14.92
C ASN A 128 21.80 7.89 -16.30
N ILE A 129 21.25 6.95 -17.07
CA ILE A 129 21.67 6.72 -18.45
C ILE A 129 21.10 7.82 -19.34
N ASP A 130 21.91 8.32 -20.25
CA ASP A 130 21.49 9.26 -21.29
C ASP A 130 21.44 8.61 -22.68
N ARG A 131 22.51 7.88 -23.03
CA ARG A 131 22.71 7.26 -24.35
C ARG A 131 23.35 5.89 -24.24
N VAL A 132 23.05 5.02 -25.19
CA VAL A 132 23.77 3.77 -25.46
C VAL A 132 24.13 3.70 -26.95
N GLU A 133 25.26 3.06 -27.27
CA GLU A 133 25.70 2.78 -28.63
C GLU A 133 26.30 1.38 -28.70
N ASP A 134 25.97 0.66 -29.76
CA ASP A 134 26.51 -0.66 -30.08
C ASP A 134 27.36 -0.54 -31.35
N SER A 135 28.67 -0.77 -31.22
CA SER A 135 29.62 -0.76 -32.34
C SER A 135 29.81 -2.15 -32.95
N GLY A 136 29.08 -3.17 -32.49
CA GLY A 136 29.16 -4.57 -32.90
C GLY A 136 30.21 -5.38 -32.15
N ASP A 137 31.37 -4.78 -31.84
CA ASP A 137 32.44 -5.41 -31.05
C ASP A 137 32.47 -4.96 -29.57
N LYS A 138 31.83 -3.82 -29.28
CA LYS A 138 31.67 -3.21 -27.96
C LYS A 138 30.33 -2.50 -27.88
N ALA A 139 29.87 -2.31 -26.64
CA ALA A 139 28.76 -1.44 -26.32
C ALA A 139 29.21 -0.37 -25.32
N THR A 140 28.77 0.86 -25.56
CA THR A 140 29.09 2.01 -24.73
C THR A 140 27.82 2.60 -24.12
N VAL A 141 27.86 2.88 -22.82
CA VAL A 141 26.81 3.58 -22.08
C VAL A 141 27.35 4.92 -21.60
N TRP A 142 26.57 5.98 -21.82
CA TRP A 142 26.85 7.31 -21.27
C TRP A 142 25.83 7.67 -20.21
N THR A 143 26.32 8.23 -19.12
CA THR A 143 25.48 8.77 -18.06
C THR A 143 25.28 10.28 -18.22
N SER A 144 24.21 10.81 -17.63
CA SER A 144 23.84 12.23 -17.76
C SER A 144 24.85 13.21 -17.14
N ASP A 145 25.76 12.72 -16.30
CA ASP A 145 26.90 13.47 -15.74
C ASP A 145 28.16 13.38 -16.63
N GLY A 146 28.04 12.82 -17.84
CA GLY A 146 29.08 12.76 -18.85
C GLY A 146 30.05 11.59 -18.72
N GLN A 147 29.86 10.67 -17.76
CA GLN A 147 30.71 9.49 -17.66
C GLN A 147 30.41 8.47 -18.76
N LYS A 148 31.44 7.72 -19.17
CA LYS A 148 31.40 6.73 -20.25
C LYS A 148 31.80 5.36 -19.71
N PHE A 149 31.01 4.35 -20.03
CA PHE A 149 31.23 2.95 -19.65
C PHE A 149 31.26 2.07 -20.91
N GLU A 150 32.45 1.56 -21.26
CA GLU A 150 32.63 0.64 -22.39
C GLU A 150 32.71 -0.80 -21.89
N SER A 151 31.91 -1.67 -22.51
CA SER A 151 31.79 -3.08 -22.14
C SER A 151 31.64 -3.97 -23.37
N ASP A 152 31.91 -5.26 -23.19
CA ASP A 152 31.72 -6.27 -24.23
C ASP A 152 30.22 -6.66 -24.35
N LEU A 153 29.46 -6.46 -23.28
CA LEU A 153 28.02 -6.68 -23.21
C LEU A 153 27.35 -5.63 -22.33
N VAL A 154 26.19 -5.13 -22.76
CA VAL A 154 25.28 -4.34 -21.92
C VAL A 154 24.00 -5.13 -21.67
N VAL A 155 23.62 -5.29 -20.40
CA VAL A 155 22.33 -5.86 -20.01
C VAL A 155 21.38 -4.73 -19.61
N ALA A 156 20.34 -4.52 -20.42
CA ALA A 156 19.32 -3.52 -20.14
C ALA A 156 18.27 -4.06 -19.16
N ALA A 157 18.38 -3.68 -17.88
CA ALA A 157 17.47 -4.05 -16.79
C ALA A 157 16.87 -2.82 -16.08
N ASP A 158 16.72 -1.71 -16.80
CA ASP A 158 16.37 -0.37 -16.30
C ASP A 158 14.86 -0.11 -16.19
N GLY A 159 14.06 -1.18 -16.26
CA GLY A 159 12.65 -1.21 -15.88
C GLY A 159 11.67 -0.74 -16.95
N ILE A 160 10.42 -0.53 -16.53
CA ILE A 160 9.29 -0.28 -17.45
C ILE A 160 9.47 1.00 -18.28
N LYS A 161 10.18 2.00 -17.74
CA LYS A 161 10.56 3.25 -18.44
C LYS A 161 12.00 3.24 -18.93
N SER A 162 12.42 2.12 -19.52
CA SER A 162 13.78 1.91 -19.98
C SER A 162 14.23 3.04 -20.91
N ARG A 163 15.31 3.73 -20.51
CA ARG A 163 15.97 4.72 -21.36
C ARG A 163 16.76 4.03 -22.46
N ILE A 164 17.35 2.88 -22.17
CA ILE A 164 18.07 2.08 -23.18
C ILE A 164 17.13 1.69 -24.31
N ARG A 165 15.91 1.23 -23.99
CA ARG A 165 14.91 0.87 -25.00
C ARG A 165 14.56 2.06 -25.91
N GLN A 166 14.43 3.26 -25.35
CA GLN A 166 14.19 4.48 -26.14
C GLN A 166 15.37 4.80 -27.06
N CYS A 167 16.61 4.65 -26.61
CA CYS A 167 17.80 4.90 -27.42
C CYS A 167 17.94 3.92 -28.60
N LEU A 168 17.63 2.63 -28.38
CA LEU A 168 17.75 1.60 -29.42
C LEU A 168 16.61 1.67 -30.44
N PHE A 169 15.42 2.14 -30.02
CA PHE A 169 14.22 2.19 -30.86
C PHE A 169 13.62 3.59 -30.90
N PRO A 170 14.35 4.62 -31.40
CA PRO A 170 13.92 6.01 -31.33
C PRO A 170 12.65 6.32 -32.14
N ASN A 171 12.33 5.46 -33.11
CA ASN A 171 11.15 5.61 -33.98
C ASN A 171 9.94 4.80 -33.51
N LEU A 172 10.06 4.04 -32.41
CA LEU A 172 8.95 3.30 -31.83
C LEU A 172 8.41 4.04 -30.60
N ASN A 173 7.10 4.08 -30.45
CA ASN A 173 6.52 4.44 -29.16
C ASN A 173 6.83 3.32 -28.17
N THR A 174 7.72 3.60 -27.23
CA THR A 174 8.18 2.65 -26.22
C THR A 174 7.59 2.94 -24.84
N ASP A 175 6.61 3.85 -24.77
CA ASP A 175 5.90 4.16 -23.54
C ASP A 175 5.06 2.97 -23.08
N PRO A 176 4.95 2.75 -21.75
CA PRO A 176 4.12 1.68 -21.23
C PRO A 176 2.66 1.91 -21.61
N ILE A 177 1.95 0.82 -21.95
CA ILE A 177 0.52 0.86 -22.21
C ILE A 177 -0.19 0.87 -20.85
N PRO A 178 -0.90 1.95 -20.48
CA PRO A 178 -1.66 1.98 -19.24
C PRO A 178 -2.87 1.03 -19.34
N THR A 179 -3.19 0.35 -18.23
CA THR A 179 -4.37 -0.52 -18.11
C THR A 179 -5.35 0.06 -17.09
N ARG A 180 -6.62 -0.32 -17.20
CA ARG A 180 -7.67 0.06 -16.24
C ARG A 180 -7.59 -0.73 -14.91
N GLU A 181 -6.60 -1.61 -14.78
CA GLU A 181 -6.34 -2.34 -13.55
C GLU A 181 -5.55 -1.46 -12.57
N SER A 182 -6.07 -1.31 -11.35
CA SER A 182 -5.41 -0.61 -10.25
C SER A 182 -5.23 -1.55 -9.06
N ILE A 183 -4.02 -1.51 -8.47
CA ILE A 183 -3.67 -2.30 -7.29
C ILE A 183 -3.32 -1.35 -6.14
N PHE A 184 -4.20 -1.27 -5.15
CA PHE A 184 -3.96 -0.54 -3.92
C PHE A 184 -3.29 -1.46 -2.90
N LEU A 185 -2.18 -0.99 -2.33
CA LEU A 185 -1.32 -1.81 -1.50
C LEU A 185 -1.27 -1.24 -0.09
N ALA A 186 -1.50 -2.10 0.90
CA ALA A 186 -1.38 -1.77 2.31
C ALA A 186 -0.52 -2.81 3.02
N THR A 187 0.25 -2.35 4.00
CA THR A 187 0.98 -3.23 4.92
C THR A 187 0.65 -2.81 6.35
N LEU A 188 0.31 -3.78 7.19
CA LEU A 188 -0.12 -3.57 8.57
C LEU A 188 0.76 -4.42 9.50
N PRO A 189 1.20 -3.92 10.66
CA PRO A 189 1.78 -4.77 11.69
C PRO A 189 0.77 -5.84 12.14
N LEU A 190 1.17 -7.10 12.21
CA LEU A 190 0.29 -8.18 12.68
C LEU A 190 -0.17 -7.94 14.12
N ALA A 191 0.66 -7.30 14.95
CA ALA A 191 0.32 -6.96 16.33
C ALA A 191 -0.96 -6.11 16.45
N ASP A 192 -1.27 -5.31 15.42
CA ASP A 192 -2.43 -4.41 15.44
C ASP A 192 -3.75 -5.12 15.09
N VAL A 193 -3.67 -6.31 14.48
CA VAL A 193 -4.82 -7.03 13.91
C VAL A 193 -4.98 -8.47 14.40
N ARG A 194 -3.95 -9.06 15.03
CA ARG A 194 -3.92 -10.48 15.43
C ARG A 194 -4.98 -10.87 16.46
N ASP A 195 -5.38 -9.92 17.30
CA ASP A 195 -6.33 -10.16 18.39
C ASP A 195 -7.79 -9.90 17.94
N ASP A 196 -8.01 -9.54 16.67
CA ASP A 196 -9.36 -9.40 16.10
C ASP A 196 -9.91 -10.80 15.73
N PRO A 197 -10.94 -11.31 16.44
CA PRO A 197 -11.53 -12.62 16.15
C PRO A 197 -12.14 -12.69 14.75
N ALA A 198 -12.56 -11.55 14.17
CA ALA A 198 -13.08 -11.52 12.81
C ALA A 198 -11.98 -11.75 11.76
N LEU A 199 -10.71 -11.48 12.10
CA LEU A 199 -9.56 -11.66 11.22
C LEU A 199 -8.81 -12.97 11.45
N ALA A 200 -9.10 -13.70 12.53
CA ALA A 200 -8.41 -14.96 12.89
C ALA A 200 -8.28 -15.94 11.72
N GLY A 201 -9.32 -16.05 10.88
CA GLY A 201 -9.29 -16.86 9.67
C GLY A 201 -8.27 -16.41 8.62
N TRP A 202 -8.18 -15.10 8.35
CA TRP A 202 -7.22 -14.49 7.40
C TRP A 202 -5.79 -14.43 7.93
N LEU A 203 -5.64 -14.52 9.25
CA LEU A 203 -4.35 -14.48 9.90
C LEU A 203 -3.79 -15.87 10.18
N ALA A 204 -4.48 -16.94 9.76
CA ALA A 204 -4.01 -18.31 9.90
C ALA A 204 -2.56 -18.44 9.37
N PRO A 205 -1.60 -18.91 10.19
CA PRO A 205 -0.21 -19.09 9.73
C PRO A 205 -0.13 -19.98 8.49
N GLY A 206 0.82 -19.67 7.61
CA GLY A 206 1.06 -20.45 6.39
C GLY A 206 -0.09 -20.41 5.38
N THR A 207 -0.95 -19.38 5.45
CA THR A 207 -2.10 -19.24 4.55
C THR A 207 -2.07 -17.90 3.83
N THR A 208 -2.25 -17.95 2.52
CA THR A 208 -2.53 -16.81 1.65
C THR A 208 -4.02 -16.81 1.33
N HIS A 209 -4.64 -15.64 1.29
CA HIS A 209 -6.08 -15.50 1.11
C HIS A 209 -6.40 -14.67 -0.13
N GLY A 210 -7.30 -15.16 -0.97
CA GLY A 210 -7.89 -14.41 -2.07
C GLY A 210 -9.40 -14.27 -1.91
N THR A 211 -9.90 -13.05 -1.71
CA THR A 211 -11.34 -12.75 -1.66
C THR A 211 -11.77 -12.24 -3.02
N LEU A 212 -12.67 -12.95 -3.70
CA LEU A 212 -13.03 -12.69 -5.09
C LEU A 212 -14.43 -12.08 -5.19
N GLY A 213 -14.55 -11.00 -5.96
CA GLY A 213 -15.82 -10.38 -6.32
C GLY A 213 -15.87 -9.99 -7.80
N PRO A 214 -17.01 -9.48 -8.28
CA PRO A 214 -17.14 -9.02 -9.67
C PRO A 214 -16.23 -7.81 -9.94
N GLY A 215 -15.29 -7.97 -10.87
CA GLY A 215 -14.34 -6.93 -11.28
C GLY A 215 -13.30 -6.53 -10.23
N ARG A 216 -13.35 -7.11 -9.02
CA ARG A 216 -12.49 -6.72 -7.90
C ARG A 216 -12.07 -7.95 -7.10
N PHE A 217 -10.89 -7.92 -6.50
CA PHE A 217 -10.47 -8.94 -5.56
C PHE A 217 -9.46 -8.43 -4.55
N VAL A 218 -9.35 -9.12 -3.41
CA VAL A 218 -8.42 -8.77 -2.34
C VAL A 218 -7.49 -9.96 -2.09
N LEU A 219 -6.18 -9.72 -2.16
CA LEU A 219 -5.17 -10.68 -1.75
C LEU A 219 -4.60 -10.27 -0.40
N SER A 220 -4.50 -11.20 0.54
CA SER A 220 -3.80 -10.95 1.81
C SER A 220 -2.91 -12.12 2.20
N ARG A 221 -1.77 -11.80 2.81
CA ARG A 221 -0.79 -12.78 3.29
C ARG A 221 0.14 -12.15 4.30
N ARG A 222 0.72 -13.01 5.14
CA ARG A 222 1.81 -12.61 6.03
C ARG A 222 3.06 -12.27 5.22
N LEU A 223 3.77 -11.24 5.67
CA LEU A 223 5.06 -10.78 5.14
C LEU A 223 6.13 -10.88 6.23
N PRO A 224 7.41 -10.86 5.86
CA PRO A 224 8.51 -10.81 6.82
C PRO A 224 8.37 -9.66 7.84
N GLY A 225 8.88 -9.87 9.05
CA GLY A 225 8.85 -8.88 10.11
C GLY A 225 7.49 -8.74 10.81
N GLU A 226 6.71 -9.82 10.91
CA GLU A 226 5.38 -9.83 11.53
C GLU A 226 4.42 -8.81 10.92
N GLN A 227 4.37 -8.76 9.58
CA GLN A 227 3.50 -7.85 8.83
C GLN A 227 2.42 -8.63 8.07
N LEU A 228 1.29 -7.97 7.81
CA LEU A 228 0.24 -8.42 6.91
C LEU A 228 0.26 -7.51 5.67
N GLY A 229 0.53 -8.09 4.51
CA GLY A 229 0.37 -7.42 3.22
C GLY A 229 -1.04 -7.64 2.69
N VAL A 230 -1.70 -6.57 2.27
CA VAL A 230 -3.03 -6.59 1.66
C VAL A 230 -2.98 -5.86 0.32
N GLN A 231 -3.51 -6.49 -0.73
CA GLN A 231 -3.65 -5.92 -2.06
C GLN A 231 -5.13 -5.85 -2.39
N PHE A 232 -5.65 -4.67 -2.66
CA PHE A 232 -6.99 -4.45 -3.17
C PHE A 232 -6.87 -4.19 -4.66
N ILE A 233 -7.50 -5.03 -5.47
CA ILE A 233 -7.33 -5.02 -6.91
C ILE A 233 -8.69 -4.73 -7.54
N ASP A 234 -8.73 -3.69 -8.36
CA ASP A 234 -9.86 -3.31 -9.18
C ASP A 234 -9.43 -3.41 -10.63
N VAL A 235 -10.03 -4.33 -11.38
CA VAL A 235 -9.59 -4.65 -12.75
C VAL A 235 -10.14 -3.66 -13.79
N ASP A 236 -11.08 -2.81 -13.37
CA ASP A 236 -11.77 -1.86 -14.23
C ASP A 236 -12.03 -0.52 -13.51
N HIS A 237 -10.99 0.00 -12.86
CA HIS A 237 -11.09 1.11 -11.91
C HIS A 237 -11.59 2.41 -12.55
N ASP A 238 -10.79 3.00 -13.43
CA ASP A 238 -11.05 4.27 -14.11
C ASP A 238 -10.18 4.38 -15.36
N GLU A 239 -10.41 5.43 -16.18
CA GLU A 239 -9.51 5.74 -17.29
C GLU A 239 -8.10 5.98 -16.76
N PRO A 240 -7.10 5.22 -17.24
CA PRO A 240 -5.82 5.22 -16.57
C PRO A 240 -5.03 6.48 -16.95
N GLY A 241 -4.41 7.08 -15.93
CA GLY A 241 -3.48 8.18 -16.12
C GLY A 241 -2.18 7.75 -16.83
N PRO A 242 -1.29 8.70 -17.14
CA PRO A 242 0.01 8.38 -17.68
C PRO A 242 0.80 7.49 -16.70
N VAL A 243 1.47 6.45 -17.22
CA VAL A 243 2.38 5.64 -16.41
C VAL A 243 3.59 6.50 -16.08
N ASP A 244 3.66 7.06 -14.88
CA ASP A 244 4.76 7.91 -14.44
C ASP A 244 5.97 7.11 -13.90
N GLY A 245 5.76 5.82 -13.63
CA GLY A 245 6.77 4.91 -13.09
C GLY A 245 6.96 5.05 -11.57
N ALA A 246 6.10 5.83 -10.90
CA ALA A 246 6.02 5.90 -9.46
C ALA A 246 5.18 4.73 -8.93
N TRP A 247 5.77 3.94 -8.03
CA TRP A 247 5.14 2.74 -7.47
C TRP A 247 4.58 2.97 -6.05
N ASN A 248 4.65 4.20 -5.53
CA ASN A 248 4.35 4.53 -4.14
C ASN A 248 3.48 5.80 -4.00
N THR A 249 2.61 6.05 -4.98
CA THR A 249 1.67 7.18 -4.93
C THR A 249 0.66 6.94 -3.81
N PRO A 250 0.50 7.87 -2.85
CA PRO A 250 -0.49 7.72 -1.79
C PRO A 250 -1.91 7.63 -2.37
N ALA A 251 -2.70 6.68 -1.87
CA ALA A 251 -4.10 6.52 -2.25
C ALA A 251 -5.04 7.15 -1.20
N ASP A 252 -6.25 7.55 -1.64
CA ASP A 252 -7.31 7.99 -0.73
C ASP A 252 -7.96 6.77 -0.06
N VAL A 253 -7.76 6.65 1.25
CA VAL A 253 -8.30 5.56 2.06
C VAL A 253 -9.84 5.58 2.11
N ALA A 254 -10.47 6.75 2.10
CA ALA A 254 -11.93 6.85 2.10
C ALA A 254 -12.51 6.37 0.77
N ALA A 255 -11.89 6.77 -0.35
CA ALA A 255 -12.27 6.27 -1.68
C ALA A 255 -12.10 4.75 -1.78
N LEU A 256 -10.97 4.21 -1.31
CA LEU A 256 -10.72 2.77 -1.29
C LEU A 256 -11.78 2.01 -0.46
N ARG A 257 -12.17 2.55 0.70
CA ARG A 257 -13.23 1.97 1.53
C ARG A 257 -14.58 1.96 0.84
N ALA A 258 -14.96 3.06 0.20
CA ALA A 258 -16.18 3.12 -0.60
C ALA A 258 -16.14 2.09 -1.74
N LEU A 259 -15.00 1.97 -2.42
CA LEU A 259 -14.80 1.06 -3.53
C LEU A 259 -14.91 -0.42 -3.12
N PHE A 260 -14.56 -0.79 -1.89
CA PHE A 260 -14.65 -2.18 -1.39
C PHE A 260 -15.74 -2.35 -0.32
N ALA A 261 -16.72 -1.45 -0.24
CA ALA A 261 -17.73 -1.45 0.83
C ALA A 261 -18.65 -2.68 0.83
N ASP A 262 -18.83 -3.34 -0.32
CA ASP A 262 -19.61 -4.56 -0.49
C ASP A 262 -18.82 -5.84 -0.20
N PHE A 263 -17.49 -5.75 -0.08
CA PHE A 263 -16.65 -6.91 0.21
C PHE A 263 -16.81 -7.35 1.65
N ASN A 264 -17.17 -8.62 1.78
CA ASN A 264 -17.43 -9.34 3.01
C ASN A 264 -18.34 -8.58 3.94
N ALA A 265 -19.42 -7.92 3.47
CA ALA A 265 -20.31 -7.10 4.30
C ALA A 265 -20.75 -7.75 5.64
N GLY A 266 -20.81 -9.10 5.72
CA GLY A 266 -21.01 -9.88 6.96
C GLY A 266 -19.85 -9.81 7.97
N ARG A 267 -18.60 -9.63 7.52
CA ARG A 267 -17.39 -9.33 8.33
C ARG A 267 -16.82 -7.92 8.16
N ALA A 268 -17.26 -7.12 7.19
CA ALA A 268 -16.98 -5.69 7.09
C ALA A 268 -17.78 -4.91 8.14
N ALA A 269 -18.89 -5.48 8.61
CA ALA A 269 -19.48 -5.11 9.89
C ALA A 269 -18.50 -5.25 11.06
N HIS A 270 -17.42 -6.04 10.90
CA HIS A 270 -16.41 -6.32 11.92
C HIS A 270 -15.08 -5.56 11.78
N VAL A 271 -14.67 -5.10 10.58
CA VAL A 271 -13.51 -4.17 10.36
C VAL A 271 -13.88 -2.70 10.66
N VAL A 272 -14.55 -2.52 11.78
CA VAL A 272 -14.71 -1.25 12.48
C VAL A 272 -14.34 -1.63 13.90
N GLY A 273 -13.06 -1.63 14.28
CA GLY A 273 -12.63 -2.18 15.58
C GLY A 273 -13.47 -1.65 16.76
N PRO A 274 -13.49 -2.31 17.92
CA PRO A 274 -14.30 -1.91 19.08
C PRO A 274 -14.21 -0.42 19.41
N ALA A 275 -13.02 0.19 19.23
CA ALA A 275 -12.80 1.62 19.37
C ALA A 275 -13.55 2.48 18.33
N THR A 276 -13.60 2.07 17.06
CA THR A 276 -14.31 2.80 16.00
C THR A 276 -15.82 2.53 16.05
N ARG A 277 -16.27 1.34 16.47
CA ARG A 277 -17.70 1.04 16.72
C ARG A 277 -18.20 1.76 17.97
N ALA A 278 -17.39 1.85 19.03
CA ALA A 278 -17.71 2.64 20.21
C ALA A 278 -17.67 4.14 19.87
N TRP A 279 -16.68 4.60 19.11
CA TRP A 279 -16.63 5.97 18.63
C TRP A 279 -17.82 6.31 17.73
N GLU A 280 -18.20 5.43 16.80
CA GLU A 280 -19.39 5.60 15.96
C GLU A 280 -20.68 5.53 16.78
N ALA A 281 -20.86 4.55 17.67
CA ALA A 281 -22.06 4.44 18.52
C ALA A 281 -22.23 5.65 19.46
N VAL A 282 -21.12 6.19 19.99
CA VAL A 282 -21.13 7.38 20.87
C VAL A 282 -21.26 8.68 20.08
N ARG A 283 -20.55 8.81 18.95
CA ARG A 283 -20.47 10.07 18.19
C ARG A 283 -21.51 10.20 17.10
N LYS A 284 -21.95 9.12 16.44
CA LYS A 284 -22.82 9.18 15.27
C LYS A 284 -24.22 9.71 15.59
N PRO A 285 -24.92 9.26 16.66
CA PRO A 285 -26.21 9.85 17.02
C PRO A 285 -26.10 11.34 17.33
N ARG A 286 -25.01 11.74 18.01
CA ARG A 286 -24.69 13.15 18.29
C ARG A 286 -24.41 13.93 17.00
N ALA A 287 -23.50 13.44 16.15
CA ALA A 287 -23.06 14.10 14.93
C ALA A 287 -24.21 14.22 13.93
N GLU A 288 -25.05 13.20 13.77
CA GLU A 288 -26.24 13.22 12.93
C GLU A 288 -27.30 14.17 13.48
N LEU A 289 -27.53 14.18 14.80
CA LEU A 289 -28.42 15.16 15.44
C LEU A 289 -27.94 16.60 15.22
N PHE A 290 -26.65 16.87 15.37
CA PHE A 290 -26.09 18.21 15.17
C PHE A 290 -26.02 18.60 13.69
N MET A 291 -25.79 17.65 12.79
CA MET A 291 -25.89 17.87 11.35
C MET A 291 -27.32 18.25 10.95
N GLN A 292 -28.32 17.50 11.41
CA GLN A 292 -29.74 17.81 11.16
C GLN A 292 -30.14 19.16 11.76
N ARG A 293 -29.69 19.46 12.99
CA ARG A 293 -29.91 20.77 13.63
C ARG A 293 -29.21 21.91 12.90
N SER A 294 -28.01 21.69 12.37
CA SER A 294 -27.28 22.68 11.55
C SER A 294 -28.01 22.98 10.24
N LEU A 295 -28.53 21.94 9.56
CA LEU A 295 -29.34 22.09 8.36
C LEU A 295 -30.66 22.84 8.64
N ASN A 296 -31.30 22.57 9.77
CA ASN A 296 -32.49 23.32 10.21
C ASN A 296 -32.14 24.77 10.56
N ASN A 297 -31.00 25.03 11.20
CA ASN A 297 -30.53 26.39 11.46
C ASN A 297 -30.23 27.14 10.16
N ALA A 298 -29.62 26.49 9.16
CA ALA A 298 -29.43 27.10 7.85
C ALA A 298 -30.77 27.48 7.21
N ARG A 299 -31.77 26.59 7.24
CA ARG A 299 -33.12 26.89 6.74
C ARG A 299 -33.81 28.02 7.50
N LEU A 300 -33.72 28.03 8.84
CA LEU A 300 -34.37 29.03 9.70
C LEU A 300 -33.66 30.40 9.67
N ARG A 301 -32.34 30.42 9.47
CA ARG A 301 -31.53 31.66 9.40
C ARG A 301 -31.52 32.28 8.01
N SER A 302 -31.85 31.52 6.99
CA SER A 302 -31.92 31.97 5.58
C SER A 302 -33.36 32.13 5.08
N LEU A 303 -34.33 32.33 5.99
CA LEU A 303 -35.70 32.68 5.60
C LEU A 303 -35.69 33.98 4.78
N PRO A 304 -36.47 34.07 3.68
CA PRO A 304 -36.64 35.31 2.95
C PRO A 304 -37.36 36.36 3.81
N ASP A 305 -37.16 37.64 3.48
CA ASP A 305 -37.73 38.77 4.23
C ASP A 305 -39.25 38.65 4.35
N GLY A 306 -39.77 38.84 5.57
CA GLY A 306 -41.20 38.81 5.86
C GLY A 306 -41.56 38.31 7.26
N PRO A 307 -42.87 38.11 7.54
CA PRO A 307 -43.36 37.91 8.92
C PRO A 307 -42.74 36.71 9.66
N ALA A 308 -42.37 35.64 8.94
CA ALA A 308 -41.72 34.48 9.52
C ALA A 308 -40.24 34.73 9.90
N GLN A 309 -39.52 35.54 9.11
CA GLN A 309 -38.16 35.95 9.43
C GLN A 309 -38.16 36.97 10.59
N GLU A 310 -39.09 37.92 10.60
CA GLU A 310 -39.25 38.89 11.70
C GLU A 310 -39.57 38.21 13.04
N ALA A 311 -40.47 37.21 13.04
CA ALA A 311 -40.80 36.44 14.23
C ALA A 311 -39.60 35.63 14.77
N ARG A 312 -38.79 35.06 13.87
CA ARG A 312 -37.55 34.36 14.21
C ARG A 312 -36.52 35.32 14.84
N ASP A 313 -36.34 36.51 14.27
CA ASP A 313 -35.36 37.48 14.79
C ASP A 313 -35.78 38.03 16.16
N ALA A 314 -37.07 38.31 16.37
CA ALA A 314 -37.60 38.68 17.68
C ALA A 314 -37.39 37.58 18.73
N HIS A 315 -37.44 36.30 18.33
CA HIS A 315 -37.14 35.17 19.21
C HIS A 315 -35.63 35.07 19.54
N LEU A 316 -34.75 35.25 18.55
CA LEU A 316 -33.29 35.24 18.76
C LEU A 316 -32.81 36.35 19.69
N VAL A 317 -33.38 37.56 19.58
CA VAL A 317 -33.07 38.70 20.45
C VAL A 317 -33.43 38.40 21.92
N ARG A 318 -34.54 37.69 22.16
CA ARG A 318 -34.95 37.26 23.51
C ARG A 318 -34.03 36.18 24.11
N GLY A 319 -33.49 35.28 23.29
CA GLY A 319 -32.65 34.15 23.72
C GLY A 319 -31.21 34.50 24.07
N ALA A 320 -30.69 35.67 23.67
CA ALA A 320 -29.31 36.08 23.92
C ALA A 320 -29.02 36.53 25.38
N ALA A 321 -30.03 36.54 26.26
CA ALA A 321 -29.96 37.18 27.58
C ALA A 321 -29.68 36.25 28.78
N THR A 322 -29.70 34.93 28.63
CA THR A 322 -29.60 34.00 29.77
C THR A 322 -28.16 33.86 30.28
N ARG A 323 -27.93 34.18 31.56
CA ARG A 323 -26.58 34.27 32.15
C ARG A 323 -26.14 32.93 32.77
N PRO A 324 -24.83 32.59 32.77
CA PRO A 324 -24.31 31.30 33.27
C PRO A 324 -24.68 30.94 34.72
N GLN A 325 -24.99 31.93 35.57
CA GLN A 325 -25.33 31.71 36.98
C GLN A 325 -26.74 31.14 37.19
N GLU A 326 -27.62 31.22 36.19
CA GLU A 326 -29.03 30.79 36.29
C GLU A 326 -29.22 29.26 36.14
N VAL A 327 -28.15 28.51 35.88
CA VAL A 327 -28.18 27.04 35.66
C VAL A 327 -27.45 26.23 36.74
N ALA A 328 -27.14 26.83 37.88
CA ALA A 328 -26.56 26.15 39.02
C ALA A 328 -27.61 25.22 39.66
N GLY A 329 -27.57 23.93 39.33
CA GLY A 329 -28.53 22.91 39.77
C GLY A 329 -29.37 22.29 38.65
N VAL A 330 -29.27 22.83 37.42
CA VAL A 330 -29.92 22.24 36.24
C VAL A 330 -29.15 21.00 35.80
N LYS A 331 -29.85 19.88 35.60
CA LYS A 331 -29.25 18.62 35.12
C LYS A 331 -28.94 18.75 33.63
N MET A 332 -27.69 18.48 33.24
CA MET A 332 -27.29 18.52 31.84
C MET A 332 -28.04 17.45 31.04
N ASP A 333 -28.59 17.85 29.89
CA ASP A 333 -29.26 16.93 28.96
C ASP A 333 -28.97 17.35 27.51
N MET A 334 -28.26 16.48 26.78
CA MET A 334 -27.90 16.72 25.38
C MET A 334 -29.09 16.57 24.42
N MET A 335 -30.17 15.91 24.84
CA MET A 335 -31.36 15.66 24.04
C MET A 335 -32.46 16.69 24.30
N ALA A 336 -32.31 17.56 25.30
CA ALA A 336 -33.23 18.65 25.58
C ALA A 336 -33.28 19.68 24.43
N ASP A 337 -34.31 20.54 24.47
CA ASP A 337 -34.49 21.61 23.50
C ASP A 337 -33.23 22.50 23.42
N GLN A 338 -32.85 22.94 22.22
CA GLN A 338 -31.57 23.63 22.00
C GLN A 338 -31.44 24.98 22.72
N ASN A 339 -32.57 25.58 23.11
CA ASN A 339 -32.61 26.82 23.87
C ASN A 339 -32.86 26.59 25.37
N SER A 340 -32.98 25.32 25.80
CA SER A 340 -33.21 24.98 27.19
C SER A 340 -31.97 25.23 28.06
N PRO A 341 -32.17 25.61 29.33
CA PRO A 341 -31.08 25.73 30.29
C PRO A 341 -30.25 24.42 30.43
N GLU A 342 -30.89 23.26 30.34
CA GLU A 342 -30.31 21.91 30.42
C GLU A 342 -29.31 21.65 29.28
N PHE A 343 -29.72 21.96 28.04
CA PHE A 343 -28.88 21.79 26.86
C PHE A 343 -27.75 22.82 26.84
N MET A 344 -28.04 24.08 27.17
CA MET A 344 -27.03 25.14 27.18
C MET A 344 -25.98 24.94 28.28
N LYS A 345 -26.35 24.34 29.42
CA LYS A 345 -25.40 23.93 30.44
C LYS A 345 -24.50 22.80 29.93
N TRP A 346 -25.08 21.78 29.30
CA TRP A 346 -24.31 20.68 28.70
C TRP A 346 -23.29 21.19 27.66
N VAL A 347 -23.70 22.09 26.76
CA VAL A 347 -22.78 22.65 25.73
C VAL A 347 -21.56 23.33 26.35
N ARG A 348 -21.72 24.00 27.50
CA ARG A 348 -20.66 24.82 28.11
C ARG A 348 -19.78 24.05 29.07
N GLU A 349 -20.33 23.07 29.77
CA GLU A 349 -19.69 22.46 30.95
C GLU A 349 -19.39 20.96 30.79
N TYR A 350 -19.83 20.31 29.71
CA TYR A 350 -19.61 18.88 29.52
C TYR A 350 -18.16 18.53 29.14
N ASP A 351 -17.48 17.79 30.03
CA ASP A 351 -16.10 17.34 29.84
C ASP A 351 -16.04 15.93 29.25
N VAL A 352 -15.83 15.87 27.94
CA VAL A 352 -15.77 14.63 27.16
C VAL A 352 -14.50 13.80 27.44
N VAL A 353 -13.42 14.42 27.90
CA VAL A 353 -12.15 13.70 28.15
C VAL A 353 -12.28 12.89 29.43
N ALA A 354 -12.80 13.51 30.50
CA ALA A 354 -13.04 12.83 31.77
C ALA A 354 -14.02 11.64 31.63
N GLU A 355 -15.02 11.75 30.76
CA GLU A 355 -15.97 10.66 30.52
C GLU A 355 -15.33 9.45 29.81
N ILE A 356 -14.49 9.70 28.81
CA ILE A 356 -13.78 8.63 28.08
C ILE A 356 -12.80 7.92 29.01
N GLU A 357 -12.05 8.65 29.82
CA GLU A 357 -11.11 8.06 30.78
C GLU A 357 -11.83 7.16 31.79
N ARG A 358 -13.03 7.54 32.25
CA ARG A 358 -13.86 6.73 33.15
C ARG A 358 -14.38 5.45 32.48
N ILE A 359 -14.87 5.53 31.24
CA ILE A 359 -15.34 4.36 30.47
C ILE A 359 -14.21 3.36 30.22
N ILE A 360 -12.99 3.83 29.98
CA ILE A 360 -11.81 2.97 29.81
C ILE A 360 -11.43 2.30 31.13
N LYS A 361 -11.56 3.01 32.26
CA LYS A 361 -11.15 2.53 33.58
C LYS A 361 -12.12 1.53 34.20
N ASP A 362 -13.42 1.73 33.98
CA ASP A 362 -14.47 0.87 34.57
C ASP A 362 -14.71 -0.41 33.74
N GLY A 363 -14.06 -0.53 32.57
CA GLY A 363 -14.37 -1.58 31.60
C GLY A 363 -15.73 -1.34 30.95
N ILE A 364 -15.93 -1.85 29.72
CA ILE A 364 -17.23 -1.72 29.03
C ILE A 364 -18.31 -2.48 29.79
#